data_AF-A0A413Q678-F1
#
_entry.id   AF-A0A413Q678-F1
#
_cell.length_a   1.000
_cell.length_b   1.000
_cell.length_c   1.000
_cell.angle_alpha   90.00
_cell.angle_beta   90.00
_cell.angle_gamma   90.00
#
_symmetry.space_group_name_H-M   'P 1'
#
loop_
_entity.id
_entity.type
_entity.pdbx_description
1 polymer ?
#
loop_
_entity_poly.entity_id
_entity_poly.type
_entity_poly.pdbx_seq_one_letter_code
_entity_poly.pdbx_strand_id
1 'polypeptide(L)'
;MSRKTRVLRKRFAVFCEGDTEYNYIDKMRKNQGVELVLKPINMHGGGYSNFLQKIKTESQSNYLAKFIIMDADRIATVPGELDGFKKLLEYCRIQNAKGNTPHFIIMDNPDFEYVACLHSPQYRGQDSHKFIESVLGAKSIAAFKGNADVYNFLNSGELSYQTMIESLKRKEKLLYNQYEIKKKNFDIVIKDTFFDVDFINKKSSNIEEFFDVIDW
;
A
#
# COMPACT_ATOMS: atom_id res chain seq x y z
N MET A 1 19.99 23.87 -30.93
CA MET A 1 19.20 23.73 -29.69
C MET A 1 19.00 22.24 -29.41
N SER A 2 19.64 21.69 -28.38
CA SER A 2 19.43 20.30 -27.97
C SER A 2 17.99 20.15 -27.47
N ARG A 3 17.19 19.27 -28.10
CA ARG A 3 15.87 18.89 -27.58
C ARG A 3 16.09 18.31 -26.18
N LYS A 4 15.52 18.91 -25.14
CA LYS A 4 15.50 18.30 -23.80
C LYS A 4 14.90 16.90 -23.95
N THR A 5 15.70 15.87 -23.74
CA THR A 5 15.25 14.48 -23.73
C THR A 5 14.16 14.36 -22.68
N ARG A 6 12.92 14.10 -23.13
CA ARG A 6 11.78 13.97 -22.23
C ARG A 6 11.92 12.62 -21.53
N VAL A 7 12.42 12.64 -20.29
CA VAL A 7 12.45 11.46 -19.43
C VAL A 7 11.00 11.08 -19.13
N LEU A 8 10.57 9.90 -19.56
CA LEU A 8 9.24 9.38 -19.26
C LEU A 8 9.20 9.06 -17.76
N ARG A 9 8.26 9.67 -17.04
CA ARG A 9 8.13 9.45 -15.58
C ARG A 9 6.99 8.49 -15.30
N LYS A 10 7.27 7.39 -14.61
CA LYS A 10 6.28 6.49 -14.02
C LYS A 10 5.60 7.24 -12.89
N ARG A 11 4.31 7.56 -13.04
CA ARG A 11 3.58 8.36 -12.05
C ARG A 11 2.48 7.53 -11.42
N PHE A 12 2.46 7.47 -10.10
CA PHE A 12 1.46 6.73 -9.33
C PHE A 12 0.81 7.64 -8.29
N ALA A 13 -0.50 7.45 -8.07
CA ALA A 13 -1.18 8.01 -6.91
C ALA A 13 -1.25 6.92 -5.83
N VAL A 14 -1.02 7.29 -4.58
CA VAL A 14 -1.05 6.36 -3.45
C VAL A 14 -1.97 6.94 -2.37
N PHE A 15 -3.19 6.43 -2.27
CA PHE A 15 -4.14 6.78 -1.22
C PHE A 15 -3.77 5.99 0.03
N CYS A 16 -3.44 6.71 1.10
CA CYS A 16 -2.95 6.19 2.37
C CYS A 16 -4.03 6.41 3.43
N GLU A 17 -4.36 5.41 4.23
CA GLU A 17 -5.39 5.53 5.27
C GLU A 17 -5.10 6.64 6.27
N GLY A 18 -3.88 6.65 6.84
CA GLY A 18 -3.48 7.61 7.85
C GLY A 18 -2.08 8.18 7.63
N ASP A 19 -1.57 8.78 8.71
CA ASP A 19 -0.27 9.45 8.73
C ASP A 19 0.90 8.48 8.58
N THR A 20 0.79 7.25 9.12
CA THR A 20 1.88 6.28 9.10
C THR A 20 2.20 5.83 7.68
N GLU A 21 1.20 5.36 6.92
CA GLU A 21 1.36 4.92 5.53
C GLU A 21 1.75 6.12 4.66
N TYR A 22 1.13 7.29 4.90
CA TYR A 22 1.48 8.52 4.20
C TYR A 22 2.98 8.86 4.38
N ASN A 23 3.47 8.87 5.62
CA ASN A 23 4.86 9.19 5.93
C ASN A 23 5.82 8.14 5.35
N TYR A 24 5.44 6.87 5.37
CA TYR A 24 6.22 5.79 4.75
C TYR A 24 6.39 6.04 3.25
N ILE A 25 5.30 6.29 2.52
CA ILE A 25 5.33 6.54 1.07
C ILE A 25 5.98 7.90 0.75
N ASP A 26 5.72 8.94 1.54
CA ASP A 26 6.32 10.28 1.38
C ASP A 26 7.84 10.28 1.56
N LYS A 27 8.33 9.48 2.52
CA LYS A 27 9.75 9.35 2.72
C LYS A 27 10.39 8.47 1.65
N MET A 28 9.76 7.33 1.32
CA MET A 28 10.21 6.45 0.24
C MET A 28 10.36 7.21 -1.08
N ARG A 29 9.38 8.03 -1.47
CA ARG A 29 9.43 8.76 -2.75
C ARG A 29 10.62 9.72 -2.87
N LYS A 30 11.13 10.25 -1.75
CA LYS A 30 12.30 11.15 -1.74
C LYS A 30 13.60 10.39 -2.02
N ASN A 31 13.59 9.08 -1.80
CA ASN A 31 14.70 8.18 -2.06
C ASN A 31 14.66 7.59 -3.49
N GLN A 32 13.62 7.91 -4.26
CA GLN A 32 13.43 7.41 -5.63
C GLN A 32 14.06 8.33 -6.67
N GLY A 33 14.55 7.73 -7.77
CA GLY A 33 15.15 8.46 -8.88
C GLY A 33 14.13 9.31 -9.66
N VAL A 34 14.63 10.16 -10.57
CA VAL A 34 13.80 11.13 -11.35
C VAL A 34 12.76 10.49 -12.27
N GLU A 35 12.84 9.17 -12.47
CA GLU A 35 11.96 8.36 -13.33
C GLU A 35 10.67 7.92 -12.63
N LEU A 36 10.61 7.98 -11.29
CA LEU A 36 9.46 7.56 -10.50
C LEU A 36 8.87 8.76 -9.73
N VAL A 37 7.55 8.94 -9.85
CA VAL A 37 6.80 9.97 -9.13
C VAL A 37 5.68 9.31 -8.35
N LEU A 38 5.80 9.33 -7.02
CA LEU A 38 4.74 8.92 -6.12
C LEU A 38 4.03 10.16 -5.56
N LYS A 39 2.70 10.20 -5.72
CA LYS A 39 1.83 11.20 -5.11
C LYS A 39 1.07 10.55 -3.95
N PRO A 40 1.60 10.56 -2.72
CA PRO A 40 0.85 10.12 -1.55
C PRO A 40 -0.29 11.10 -1.27
N ILE A 41 -1.46 10.55 -0.92
CA ILE A 41 -2.69 11.27 -0.57
C ILE A 41 -3.14 10.69 0.76
N ASN A 42 -3.04 11.47 1.82
CA ASN A 42 -3.53 11.08 3.14
C ASN A 42 -5.06 11.18 3.17
N MET A 43 -5.72 10.11 3.58
CA MET A 43 -7.17 10.06 3.71
C MET A 43 -7.67 10.59 5.05
N HIS A 44 -6.77 10.76 6.02
CA HIS A 44 -7.05 11.17 7.39
C HIS A 44 -8.09 10.26 8.06
N GLY A 45 -8.06 8.96 7.75
CA GLY A 45 -9.02 7.96 8.16
C GLY A 45 -10.40 8.13 7.51
N GLY A 46 -11.46 7.84 8.26
CA GLY A 46 -12.86 8.02 7.82
C GLY A 46 -13.48 6.81 7.11
N GLY A 47 -12.81 5.67 7.08
CA GLY A 47 -13.36 4.40 6.60
C GLY A 47 -13.44 4.26 5.07
N TYR A 48 -13.88 3.10 4.61
CA TYR A 48 -13.78 2.73 3.18
C TYR A 48 -14.73 3.54 2.28
N SER A 49 -15.82 4.07 2.85
CA SER A 49 -16.72 4.96 2.11
C SER A 49 -16.07 6.31 1.78
N ASN A 50 -15.22 6.83 2.68
CA ASN A 50 -14.46 8.06 2.44
C ASN A 50 -13.42 7.86 1.31
N PHE A 51 -12.71 6.73 1.34
CA PHE A 51 -11.84 6.29 0.24
C PHE A 51 -12.59 6.32 -1.09
N LEU A 52 -13.75 5.67 -1.16
CA LEU A 52 -14.55 5.61 -2.39
C LEU A 52 -14.93 7.00 -2.92
N GLN A 53 -15.36 7.92 -2.05
CA GLN A 53 -15.71 9.28 -2.44
C GLN A 53 -14.49 10.03 -3.00
N LYS A 54 -13.33 9.91 -2.35
CA LYS A 54 -12.11 10.58 -2.80
C LYS A 54 -11.59 10.02 -4.12
N ILE A 55 -11.55 8.70 -4.27
CA ILE A 55 -11.05 8.04 -5.50
C ILE A 55 -11.91 8.43 -6.71
N LYS A 56 -13.23 8.56 -6.53
CA LYS A 56 -14.16 9.03 -7.57
C LYS A 56 -13.87 10.44 -8.06
N THR A 57 -13.29 11.30 -7.22
CA THR A 57 -13.01 12.71 -7.54
C THR A 57 -11.57 12.96 -7.99
N GLU A 58 -10.63 12.06 -7.68
CA GLU A 58 -9.25 12.16 -8.18
C GLU A 58 -9.19 11.88 -9.68
N SER A 59 -8.48 12.76 -10.42
CA SER A 59 -8.28 12.63 -11.85
C SER A 59 -7.87 11.20 -12.25
N GLN A 60 -8.49 10.69 -13.31
CA GLN A 60 -8.13 9.40 -13.89
C GLN A 60 -6.92 9.50 -14.82
N SER A 61 -6.54 10.71 -15.27
CA SER A 61 -5.47 10.91 -16.25
C SER A 61 -4.10 11.15 -15.61
N ASN A 62 -3.03 10.79 -16.33
CA ASN A 62 -1.62 10.99 -16.01
C ASN A 62 -1.01 10.09 -14.92
N TYR A 63 -1.67 8.99 -14.56
CA TYR A 63 -1.09 7.96 -13.69
C TYR A 63 -0.97 6.63 -14.45
N LEU A 64 0.06 5.85 -14.15
CA LEU A 64 0.18 4.45 -14.61
C LEU A 64 -0.69 3.52 -13.77
N ALA A 65 -0.82 3.79 -12.48
CA ALA A 65 -1.75 3.11 -11.59
C ALA A 65 -2.08 3.99 -10.36
N LYS A 66 -3.15 3.61 -9.67
CA LYS A 66 -3.56 4.13 -8.37
C LYS A 66 -3.47 3.00 -7.35
N PHE A 67 -2.78 3.24 -6.24
CA PHE A 67 -2.73 2.34 -5.10
C PHE A 67 -3.59 2.87 -3.97
N ILE A 68 -4.33 1.97 -3.33
CA ILE A 68 -5.22 2.29 -2.22
C ILE A 68 -4.78 1.40 -1.06
N ILE A 69 -3.98 1.95 -0.16
CA ILE A 69 -3.40 1.27 1.00
C ILE A 69 -4.29 1.54 2.21
N MET A 70 -4.81 0.48 2.81
CA MET A 70 -5.74 0.54 3.93
C MET A 70 -5.51 -0.61 4.92
N ASP A 71 -5.84 -0.35 6.17
CA ASP A 71 -5.90 -1.35 7.23
C ASP A 71 -7.17 -2.18 7.09
N ALA A 72 -7.12 -3.44 7.52
CA ALA A 72 -8.25 -4.38 7.48
C ALA A 72 -9.00 -4.46 8.81
N ASP A 73 -8.41 -3.96 9.90
CA ASP A 73 -8.97 -4.04 11.25
C ASP A 73 -10.42 -3.53 11.33
N ARG A 74 -10.75 -2.46 10.60
CA ARG A 74 -12.09 -1.86 10.53
C ARG A 74 -13.15 -2.82 9.98
N ILE A 75 -12.79 -3.75 9.09
CA ILE A 75 -13.71 -4.77 8.58
C ILE A 75 -14.25 -5.63 9.73
N ALA A 76 -13.41 -5.95 10.70
CA ALA A 76 -13.77 -6.79 11.84
C ALA A 76 -14.35 -6.00 13.03
N THR A 77 -13.94 -4.73 13.21
CA THR A 77 -14.23 -3.97 14.44
C THR A 77 -15.36 -2.95 14.31
N VAL A 78 -15.69 -2.49 13.10
CA VAL A 78 -16.66 -1.40 12.89
C VAL A 78 -17.87 -1.87 12.06
N PRO A 79 -19.09 -1.87 12.63
CA PRO A 79 -20.30 -2.22 11.90
C PRO A 79 -20.49 -1.40 10.63
N GLY A 80 -20.73 -2.08 9.50
CA GLY A 80 -20.96 -1.46 8.20
C GLY A 80 -19.71 -1.20 7.35
N GLU A 81 -18.49 -1.28 7.92
CA GLU A 81 -17.26 -1.10 7.12
C GLU A 81 -17.08 -2.20 6.08
N LEU A 82 -17.46 -3.45 6.37
CA LEU A 82 -17.43 -4.52 5.36
C LEU A 82 -18.28 -4.19 4.11
N ASP A 83 -19.45 -3.56 4.29
CA ASP A 83 -20.29 -3.12 3.17
C ASP A 83 -19.65 -1.93 2.43
N GLY A 84 -19.09 -0.97 3.17
CA GLY A 84 -18.30 0.12 2.61
C GLY A 84 -17.12 -0.37 1.77
N PHE A 85 -16.39 -1.38 2.27
CA PHE A 85 -15.29 -2.02 1.58
C PHE A 85 -15.76 -2.74 0.31
N LYS A 86 -16.84 -3.54 0.39
CA LYS A 86 -17.40 -4.23 -0.79
C LYS A 86 -17.77 -3.25 -1.91
N LYS A 87 -18.34 -2.08 -1.57
CA LYS A 87 -18.63 -1.01 -2.54
C LYS A 87 -17.36 -0.41 -3.15
N LEU A 88 -16.30 -0.24 -2.37
CA LEU A 88 -14.99 0.22 -2.86
C LEU A 88 -14.34 -0.81 -3.80
N LEU A 89 -14.33 -2.09 -3.40
CA LEU A 89 -13.83 -3.19 -4.19
C LEU A 89 -14.54 -3.29 -5.55
N GLU A 90 -15.88 -3.24 -5.53
CA GLU A 90 -16.68 -3.31 -6.76
C GLU A 90 -16.41 -2.12 -7.69
N TYR A 91 -16.28 -0.91 -7.13
CA TYR A 91 -15.90 0.25 -7.92
C TYR A 91 -14.54 0.06 -8.59
N CYS A 92 -13.53 -0.46 -7.88
CA CYS A 92 -12.20 -0.70 -8.44
C CYS A 92 -12.24 -1.75 -9.55
N ARG A 93 -12.97 -2.86 -9.35
CA ARG A 93 -13.18 -3.89 -10.38
C ARG A 93 -13.81 -3.30 -11.65
N ILE A 94 -14.86 -2.48 -11.50
CA ILE A 94 -15.51 -1.82 -12.64
C ILE A 94 -14.54 -0.88 -13.37
N GLN A 95 -13.70 -0.12 -12.65
CA GLN A 95 -12.70 0.74 -13.29
C GLN A 95 -11.64 -0.07 -14.05
N ASN A 96 -11.16 -1.16 -13.46
CA ASN A 96 -10.16 -2.04 -14.04
C ASN A 96 -10.70 -2.74 -15.30
N ALA A 97 -11.94 -3.24 -15.27
CA ALA A 97 -12.59 -3.88 -16.41
C ALA A 97 -12.81 -2.93 -17.60
N LYS A 98 -12.95 -1.62 -17.36
CA LYS A 98 -13.06 -0.60 -18.42
C LYS A 98 -11.74 -0.32 -19.14
N GLY A 99 -10.60 -0.81 -18.63
CA GLY A 99 -9.27 -0.48 -19.16
C GLY A 99 -8.84 0.96 -18.85
N ASN A 100 -9.44 1.59 -17.84
CA ASN A 100 -8.97 2.86 -17.29
C ASN A 100 -7.66 2.65 -16.52
N THR A 101 -7.10 3.74 -15.95
CA THR A 101 -5.99 3.67 -15.00
C THR A 101 -6.27 2.61 -13.92
N PRO A 102 -5.42 1.59 -13.79
CA PRO A 102 -5.66 0.48 -12.87
C PRO A 102 -5.63 0.92 -11.41
N HIS A 103 -6.54 0.35 -10.64
CA HIS A 103 -6.71 0.55 -9.20
C HIS A 103 -6.30 -0.72 -8.47
N PHE A 104 -5.17 -0.65 -7.76
CA PHE A 104 -4.69 -1.67 -6.85
C PHE A 104 -5.24 -1.37 -5.45
N ILE A 105 -5.89 -2.37 -4.85
CA ILE A 105 -6.19 -2.34 -3.42
C ILE A 105 -5.05 -3.08 -2.72
N ILE A 106 -4.43 -2.41 -1.75
CA ILE A 106 -3.45 -2.98 -0.84
C ILE A 106 -4.09 -3.00 0.54
N MET A 107 -4.16 -4.18 1.14
CA MET A 107 -4.85 -4.39 2.41
C MET A 107 -3.89 -4.97 3.43
N ASP A 108 -3.56 -4.16 4.43
CA ASP A 108 -2.71 -4.55 5.54
C ASP A 108 -3.60 -5.12 6.64
N ASN A 109 -3.46 -6.42 6.92
CA ASN A 109 -4.27 -7.13 7.91
C ASN A 109 -3.41 -7.58 9.09
N PRO A 110 -3.63 -7.06 10.31
CA PRO A 110 -4.69 -6.11 10.67
C PRO A 110 -4.43 -4.66 10.25
N ASP A 111 -3.16 -4.24 10.22
CA ASP A 111 -2.76 -2.84 10.10
C ASP A 111 -1.32 -2.70 9.53
N PHE A 112 -0.92 -1.46 9.24
CA PHE A 112 0.45 -1.17 8.82
C PHE A 112 1.51 -1.47 9.91
N GLU A 113 1.17 -1.43 11.21
CA GLU A 113 2.11 -1.80 12.27
C GLU A 113 2.59 -3.25 12.14
N TYR A 114 1.70 -4.16 11.75
CA TYR A 114 2.09 -5.52 11.38
C TYR A 114 3.09 -5.53 10.22
N VAL A 115 2.84 -4.78 9.15
CA VAL A 115 3.74 -4.67 7.99
C VAL A 115 5.10 -4.08 8.38
N ALA A 116 5.11 -3.10 9.26
CA ALA A 116 6.34 -2.52 9.80
C ALA A 116 7.20 -3.58 10.50
N CYS A 117 6.59 -4.45 11.30
CA CYS A 117 7.31 -5.55 11.98
C CYS A 117 7.97 -6.53 11.00
N LEU A 118 7.37 -6.74 9.82
CA LEU A 118 7.91 -7.64 8.80
C LEU A 118 9.23 -7.16 8.19
N HIS A 119 9.62 -5.89 8.39
CA HIS A 119 10.94 -5.40 7.98
C HIS A 119 12.07 -6.02 8.80
N SER A 120 11.77 -6.59 9.96
CA SER A 120 12.76 -7.24 10.82
C SER A 120 12.82 -8.75 10.58
N PRO A 121 14.01 -9.32 10.35
CA PRO A 121 14.17 -10.77 10.30
C PRO A 121 13.95 -11.44 11.67
N GLN A 122 13.78 -10.68 12.75
CA GLN A 122 13.53 -11.19 14.11
C GLN A 122 12.03 -11.34 14.42
N TYR A 123 11.15 -10.77 13.60
CA TYR A 123 9.72 -10.90 13.80
C TYR A 123 9.24 -12.31 13.43
N ARG A 124 8.46 -12.91 14.33
CA ARG A 124 7.95 -14.29 14.29
C ARG A 124 6.46 -14.35 14.65
N GLY A 125 5.74 -13.23 14.55
CA GLY A 125 4.30 -13.15 14.83
C GLY A 125 3.96 -12.67 16.24
N GLN A 126 4.89 -11.99 16.92
CA GLN A 126 4.66 -11.34 18.20
C GLN A 126 3.57 -10.25 18.11
N ASP A 127 3.23 -9.65 19.26
CA ASP A 127 2.42 -8.44 19.30
C ASP A 127 3.15 -7.27 18.59
N SER A 128 2.50 -6.67 17.59
CA SER A 128 3.14 -5.68 16.72
C SER A 128 3.57 -4.44 17.50
N HIS A 129 2.72 -3.94 18.40
CA HIS A 129 3.02 -2.73 19.19
C HIS A 129 4.20 -2.94 20.12
N LYS A 130 4.18 -4.02 20.91
CA LYS A 130 5.29 -4.37 21.80
C LYS A 130 6.58 -4.60 21.03
N PHE A 131 6.52 -5.24 19.85
CA PHE A 131 7.70 -5.48 19.03
C PHE A 131 8.30 -4.18 18.49
N ILE A 132 7.46 -3.25 18.02
CA ILE A 132 7.88 -1.92 17.57
C ILE A 132 8.59 -1.15 18.69
N GLU A 133 8.04 -1.17 19.90
CA GLU A 133 8.62 -0.45 21.03
C GLU A 133 9.90 -1.10 21.57
N SER A 134 9.88 -2.42 21.78
CA SER A 134 10.96 -3.13 22.47
C SER A 134 12.09 -3.64 21.58
N VAL A 135 11.79 -3.98 20.32
CA VAL A 135 12.76 -4.59 19.39
C VAL A 135 13.17 -3.63 18.29
N LEU A 136 12.21 -2.93 17.66
CA LEU A 136 12.56 -1.93 16.65
C LEU A 136 13.10 -0.63 17.27
N GLY A 137 12.86 -0.41 18.57
CA GLY A 137 13.42 0.72 19.32
C GLY A 137 12.64 2.03 19.15
N ALA A 138 11.37 1.97 18.76
CA ALA A 138 10.52 3.15 18.80
C ALA A 138 10.21 3.55 20.26
N LYS A 139 10.24 4.86 20.56
CA LYS A 139 9.97 5.35 21.93
C LYS A 139 8.58 4.98 22.46
N SER A 140 7.61 4.95 21.56
CA SER A 140 6.22 4.52 21.79
C SER A 140 5.54 4.28 20.45
N ILE A 141 4.41 3.59 20.45
CA ILE A 141 3.62 3.41 19.23
C ILE A 141 3.12 4.74 18.66
N ALA A 142 2.78 5.71 19.52
CA ALA A 142 2.39 7.04 19.09
C ALA A 142 3.53 7.79 18.40
N ALA A 143 4.76 7.66 18.92
CA ALA A 143 5.95 8.23 18.28
C ALA A 143 6.26 7.57 16.94
N PHE A 144 6.02 6.25 16.83
CA PHE A 144 6.14 5.52 15.56
C PHE A 144 5.14 6.02 14.52
N LYS A 145 3.85 6.11 14.87
CA LYS A 145 2.79 6.61 13.96
C LYS A 145 3.05 8.04 13.46
N GLY A 146 3.60 8.89 14.32
CA GLY A 146 3.98 10.27 13.97
C GLY A 146 5.35 10.43 13.29
N ASN A 147 6.07 9.34 13.00
CA ASN A 147 7.44 9.42 12.49
C ASN A 147 7.47 9.74 10.97
N ALA A 148 7.76 10.99 10.62
CA ALA A 148 7.94 11.41 9.22
C ALA A 148 9.14 10.74 8.51
N ASP A 149 10.04 10.08 9.25
CA ASP A 149 11.18 9.33 8.73
C ASP A 149 10.99 7.80 8.83
N VAL A 150 9.75 7.34 9.03
CA VAL A 150 9.43 5.91 9.29
C VAL A 150 9.98 4.97 8.21
N TYR A 151 9.99 5.38 6.94
CA TYR A 151 10.58 4.55 5.88
C TYR A 151 12.08 4.31 6.12
N ASN A 152 12.86 5.34 6.41
CA ASN A 152 14.29 5.18 6.66
C ASN A 152 14.53 4.39 7.95
N PHE A 153 13.74 4.66 8.99
CA PHE A 153 13.78 3.89 10.24
C PHE A 153 13.59 2.38 9.97
N LEU A 154 12.56 2.01 9.21
CA LEU A 154 12.26 0.62 8.85
C LEU A 154 13.21 0.03 7.79
N ASN A 155 14.12 0.83 7.23
CA ASN A 155 15.09 0.41 6.21
C ASN A 155 16.53 0.76 6.63
N SER A 156 16.81 0.62 7.93
CA SER A 156 18.12 0.90 8.52
C SER A 156 18.67 -0.30 9.29
N GLY A 157 20.00 -0.43 9.31
CA GLY A 157 20.66 -1.56 9.95
C GLY A 157 20.27 -2.89 9.30
N GLU A 158 19.71 -3.81 10.09
CA GLU A 158 19.19 -5.11 9.62
C GLU A 158 17.73 -5.05 9.13
N LEU A 159 17.05 -3.90 9.29
CA LEU A 159 15.67 -3.73 8.85
C LEU A 159 15.62 -3.41 7.36
N SER A 160 14.71 -4.05 6.64
CA SER A 160 14.65 -3.92 5.19
C SER A 160 13.28 -4.27 4.62
N TYR A 161 12.83 -3.48 3.64
CA TYR A 161 11.62 -3.75 2.89
C TYR A 161 11.75 -5.03 2.04
N GLN A 162 12.96 -5.44 1.65
CA GLN A 162 13.19 -6.72 0.98
C GLN A 162 12.86 -7.89 1.91
N THR A 163 13.25 -7.83 3.19
CA THR A 163 12.87 -8.82 4.20
C THR A 163 11.34 -8.88 4.36
N MET A 164 10.69 -7.72 4.39
CA MET A 164 9.22 -7.64 4.44
C MET A 164 8.58 -8.29 3.21
N ILE A 165 9.02 -7.97 2.00
CA ILE A 165 8.53 -8.60 0.76
C ILE A 165 8.71 -10.12 0.78
N GLU A 166 9.89 -10.61 1.16
CA GLU A 166 10.16 -12.05 1.24
C GLU A 166 9.25 -12.76 2.24
N SER A 167 8.96 -12.10 3.36
CA SER A 167 8.05 -12.63 4.38
C SER A 167 6.59 -12.71 3.92
N LEU A 168 6.18 -11.93 2.92
CA LEU A 168 4.81 -11.89 2.38
C LEU A 168 4.62 -12.83 1.19
N LYS A 169 5.70 -13.10 0.44
CA LYS A 169 5.68 -14.04 -0.68
C LYS A 169 5.16 -15.41 -0.23
N ARG A 170 4.26 -15.98 -1.04
CA ARG A 170 3.68 -17.33 -0.87
C ARG A 170 2.82 -17.53 0.38
N LYS A 171 2.42 -16.46 1.08
CA LYS A 171 1.40 -16.53 2.12
C LYS A 171 -0.01 -16.40 1.52
N GLU A 172 -0.97 -17.05 2.16
CA GLU A 172 -2.39 -16.77 1.94
C GLU A 172 -2.68 -15.32 2.32
N LYS A 173 -3.57 -14.67 1.57
CA LYS A 173 -3.87 -13.25 1.75
C LYS A 173 -5.36 -13.03 1.84
N LEU A 174 -5.75 -12.10 2.70
CA LEU A 174 -7.11 -11.56 2.76
C LEU A 174 -7.53 -10.96 1.42
N LEU A 175 -6.61 -10.27 0.75
CA LEU A 175 -6.82 -9.66 -0.55
C LEU A 175 -5.54 -9.77 -1.40
N TYR A 176 -5.69 -10.00 -2.71
CA TYR A 176 -4.60 -9.87 -3.67
C TYR A 176 -5.12 -9.47 -5.05
N ASN A 177 -4.28 -8.81 -5.86
CA ASN A 177 -4.60 -8.45 -7.23
C ASN A 177 -3.95 -9.45 -8.19
N GLN A 178 -4.70 -9.90 -9.20
CA GLN A 178 -4.14 -10.61 -10.33
C GLN A 178 -3.92 -9.60 -11.46
N TYR A 179 -2.67 -9.38 -11.86
CA TYR A 179 -2.32 -8.34 -12.82
C TYR A 179 -1.19 -8.73 -13.76
N GLU A 180 -0.97 -7.92 -14.79
CA GLU A 180 0.07 -8.05 -15.79
C GLU A 180 0.77 -6.72 -16.05
N ILE A 181 2.10 -6.77 -16.08
CA ILE A 181 3.00 -5.65 -16.30
C ILE A 181 3.53 -5.72 -17.75
N LYS A 182 3.10 -4.80 -18.62
CA LYS A 182 3.54 -4.73 -20.02
C LYS A 182 4.62 -3.66 -20.19
N LYS A 183 5.84 -3.98 -19.76
CA LYS A 183 6.99 -3.04 -19.72
C LYS A 183 7.24 -2.27 -21.02
N LYS A 184 7.14 -2.95 -22.17
CA LYS A 184 7.36 -2.33 -23.50
C LYS A 184 6.44 -1.15 -23.78
N ASN A 185 5.22 -1.17 -23.23
CA ASN A 185 4.18 -0.20 -23.51
C ASN A 185 3.86 0.69 -22.31
N PHE A 186 4.57 0.53 -21.18
CA PHE A 186 4.25 1.20 -19.91
C PHE A 186 2.78 1.01 -19.51
N ASP A 187 2.27 -0.20 -19.68
CA ASP A 187 0.86 -0.53 -19.47
C ASP A 187 0.71 -1.57 -18.35
N ILE A 188 -0.37 -1.43 -17.58
CA ILE A 188 -0.71 -2.29 -16.45
C ILE A 188 -2.14 -2.74 -16.64
N VAL A 189 -2.39 -4.04 -16.50
CA VAL A 189 -3.74 -4.58 -16.57
C VAL A 189 -4.01 -5.40 -15.33
N ILE A 190 -5.02 -5.01 -14.55
CA ILE A 190 -5.57 -5.84 -13.48
C ILE A 190 -6.64 -6.74 -14.11
N LYS A 191 -6.44 -8.05 -13.99
CA LYS A 191 -7.34 -9.10 -14.48
C LYS A 191 -8.49 -9.31 -13.51
N ASP A 192 -8.18 -9.38 -12.21
CA ASP A 192 -9.16 -9.44 -11.13
C ASP A 192 -8.52 -9.03 -9.80
N THR A 193 -9.34 -8.75 -8.79
CA THR A 193 -8.94 -8.54 -7.40
C THR A 193 -9.70 -9.54 -6.54
N PHE A 194 -9.01 -10.44 -5.86
CA PHE A 194 -9.61 -11.46 -5.01
C PHE A 194 -9.66 -10.98 -3.57
N PHE A 195 -10.80 -11.16 -2.91
CA PHE A 195 -11.00 -10.86 -1.50
C PHE A 195 -11.74 -12.02 -0.86
N ASP A 196 -11.17 -12.59 0.20
CA ASP A 196 -11.76 -13.70 0.93
C ASP A 196 -11.77 -13.42 2.43
N VAL A 197 -12.96 -13.07 2.90
CA VAL A 197 -13.21 -12.64 4.29
C VAL A 197 -12.89 -13.73 5.31
N ASP A 198 -12.84 -15.01 4.91
CA ASP A 198 -12.50 -16.11 5.82
C ASP A 198 -11.04 -16.01 6.31
N PHE A 199 -10.20 -15.26 5.59
CA PHE A 199 -8.82 -14.96 5.99
C PHE A 199 -8.68 -13.74 6.90
N ILE A 200 -9.76 -13.07 7.33
CA ILE A 200 -9.68 -11.86 8.18
C ILE A 200 -8.92 -12.11 9.48
N ASN A 201 -9.00 -13.33 10.03
CA ASN A 201 -8.31 -13.71 11.26
C ASN A 201 -6.83 -14.09 11.05
N LYS A 202 -6.31 -14.07 9.81
CA LYS A 202 -4.91 -14.36 9.49
C LYS A 202 -4.17 -13.09 9.10
N LYS A 203 -3.14 -12.73 9.88
CA LYS A 203 -2.26 -11.59 9.58
C LYS A 203 -1.66 -11.76 8.18
N SER A 204 -1.89 -10.80 7.30
CA SER A 204 -1.46 -10.84 5.90
C SER A 204 -1.40 -9.43 5.31
N SER A 205 -0.69 -9.26 4.22
CA SER A 205 -0.70 -8.04 3.40
C SER A 205 -0.35 -8.42 1.98
N ASN A 206 -0.82 -7.65 1.01
CA ASN A 206 -0.40 -7.71 -0.39
C ASN A 206 0.44 -6.50 -0.80
N ILE A 207 1.04 -5.76 0.15
CA ILE A 207 1.86 -4.59 -0.14
C ILE A 207 3.08 -4.89 -1.02
N GLU A 208 3.52 -6.15 -1.14
CA GLU A 208 4.57 -6.49 -2.09
C GLU A 208 4.16 -6.27 -3.56
N GLU A 209 2.87 -6.26 -3.88
CA GLU A 209 2.36 -5.93 -5.22
C GLU A 209 2.63 -4.46 -5.56
N PHE A 210 2.62 -3.57 -4.57
CA PHE A 210 3.01 -2.17 -4.76
C PHE A 210 4.47 -2.07 -5.20
N PHE A 211 5.38 -2.79 -4.50
CA PHE A 211 6.81 -2.82 -4.84
C PHE A 211 7.07 -3.45 -6.22
N ASP A 212 6.40 -4.57 -6.53
CA ASP A 212 6.49 -5.22 -7.84
C ASP A 212 6.17 -4.27 -9.00
N VAL A 213 5.19 -3.38 -8.82
CA VAL A 213 4.77 -2.43 -9.86
C VAL A 213 5.68 -1.20 -9.94
N ILE A 214 6.15 -0.65 -8.81
CA ILE A 214 6.96 0.58 -8.85
C ILE A 214 8.42 0.32 -9.25
N ASP A 215 8.97 -0.85 -8.92
CA ASP A 215 10.38 -1.21 -9.17
C ASP A 215 10.63 -1.83 -10.56
N TRP A 216 9.60 -1.94 -11.39
CA TRP A 216 9.60 -2.73 -12.63
C TRP A 216 10.47 -2.21 -13.79
#